data_AF-A0A536TSJ1-F1
#
_entry.id   AF-A0A536TSJ1-F1
#
_cell.length_a   1.000
_cell.length_b   1.000
_cell.length_c   1.000
_cell.angle_alpha   90.00
_cell.angle_beta   90.00
_cell.angle_gamma   90.00
#
_symmetry.space_group_name_H-M   'P 1'
#
loop_
_entity.id
_entity.type
_entity.pdbx_description
1 polymer ?
#
loop_
_entity_poly.entity_id
_entity_poly.type
_entity_poly.pdbx_seq_one_letter_code
_entity_poly.pdbx_strand_id
1 'polypeptide(L)' 'EAYIRISKDKDTVDNIAHMMNDPQIVYTTTPQNVMKYADFMARTGAIKVKPESWKDLFFPNMHDLPGS' A
#
# COMPACT_ATOMS: atom_id res chain seq x y z
N GLU A 1 -18.81 5.96 12.86
CA GLU A 1 -20.23 6.10 12.45
C GLU A 1 -20.43 6.69 11.05
N ALA A 2 -19.81 7.82 10.69
CA ALA A 2 -20.02 8.44 9.37
C ALA A 2 -19.67 7.52 8.18
N TYR A 3 -18.61 6.73 8.29
CA TYR A 3 -18.20 5.74 7.26
C TYR A 3 -19.32 4.75 6.95
N ILE A 4 -19.78 3.98 7.93
CA ILE A 4 -20.82 2.93 7.78
C ILE A 4 -22.11 3.50 7.18
N ARG A 5 -22.52 4.70 7.62
CA ARG A 5 -23.72 5.37 7.11
C ARG A 5 -23.63 5.68 5.61
N ILE A 6 -22.45 6.05 5.12
CA ILE A 6 -22.22 6.42 3.71
C ILE A 6 -21.95 5.17 2.86
N SER A 7 -21.11 4.26 3.35
CA SER A 7 -20.72 3.04 2.62
C SER A 7 -21.81 1.98 2.59
N LYS A 8 -22.82 2.08 3.49
CA LYS A 8 -23.83 1.03 3.74
C LYS A 8 -23.19 -0.31 4.12
N ASP A 9 -22.02 -0.26 4.73
CA ASP A 9 -21.32 -1.44 5.23
C ASP A 9 -22.18 -2.13 6.31
N LYS A 10 -22.13 -3.46 6.33
CA LYS A 10 -22.85 -4.28 7.32
C LYS A 10 -22.00 -4.57 8.56
N ASP A 11 -20.72 -4.21 8.54
CA ASP A 11 -19.83 -4.40 9.67
C ASP A 11 -20.15 -3.44 10.84
N THR A 12 -19.63 -3.75 12.02
CA THR A 12 -19.84 -2.96 13.24
C THR A 12 -18.81 -1.85 13.38
N VAL A 13 -19.17 -0.77 14.08
CA VAL A 13 -18.23 0.31 14.41
C VAL A 13 -17.01 -0.23 15.15
N ASP A 14 -17.22 -1.17 16.07
CA ASP A 14 -16.16 -1.76 16.89
C ASP A 14 -15.19 -2.61 16.05
N ASN A 15 -15.69 -3.40 15.11
CA ASN A 15 -14.84 -4.17 14.20
C ASN A 15 -14.00 -3.26 13.30
N ILE A 16 -14.62 -2.22 12.73
CA ILE A 16 -13.90 -1.25 11.91
C ILE A 16 -12.86 -0.50 12.74
N ALA A 17 -13.20 -0.10 13.96
CA ALA A 17 -12.25 0.50 14.89
C ALA A 17 -11.09 -0.46 15.23
N HIS A 18 -11.39 -1.74 15.42
CA HIS A 18 -10.36 -2.76 15.63
C HIS A 18 -9.42 -2.91 14.43
N MET A 19 -9.95 -2.96 13.21
CA MET A 19 -9.14 -3.01 11.99
C MET A 19 -8.28 -1.75 11.84
N MET A 20 -8.85 -0.57 12.09
CA MET A 20 -8.09 0.69 12.02
C MET A 20 -6.97 0.77 13.05
N ASN A 21 -7.12 0.08 14.19
CA ASN A 21 -6.11 0.01 15.25
C ASN A 21 -5.19 -1.21 15.13
N ASP A 22 -5.35 -2.03 14.09
CA ASP A 22 -4.49 -3.20 13.88
C ASP A 22 -3.06 -2.72 13.52
N PRO A 23 -2.04 -3.07 14.31
CA PRO A 23 -0.66 -2.65 14.07
C PRO A 23 -0.07 -3.23 12.77
N GLN A 24 -0.70 -4.25 12.18
CA GLN A 24 -0.30 -4.78 10.88
C GLN A 24 -0.78 -3.90 9.72
N ILE A 25 -1.75 -3.02 9.96
CA ILE A 25 -2.29 -2.11 8.96
C ILE A 25 -1.59 -0.76 9.10
N VAL A 26 -0.75 -0.45 8.13
CA VAL A 26 0.01 0.81 8.09
C VAL A 26 -0.62 1.75 7.07
N TYR A 27 -1.29 2.79 7.55
CA TYR A 27 -1.79 3.88 6.70
C TYR A 27 -0.65 4.88 6.45
N THR A 28 -0.05 4.81 5.27
CA THR A 28 1.07 5.68 4.90
C THR A 28 1.04 6.01 3.42
N THR A 29 1.59 7.19 3.09
CA THR A 29 1.92 7.56 1.70
C THR A 29 3.29 7.05 1.28
N THR A 30 4.09 6.54 2.22
CA THR A 30 5.42 5.98 1.93
C THR A 30 5.26 4.65 1.21
N PRO A 31 5.86 4.46 0.02
CA PRO A 31 5.82 3.16 -0.66
C PRO A 31 6.43 2.06 0.21
N GLN A 32 5.73 0.93 0.36
CA GLN A 32 6.19 -0.18 1.18
C GLN A 32 6.29 -1.47 0.36
N ASN A 33 7.45 -2.11 0.40
CA ASN A 33 7.73 -3.40 -0.22
C ASN A 33 7.45 -3.46 -1.74
N VAL A 34 7.48 -2.33 -2.46
CA VAL A 34 7.15 -2.28 -3.88
C VAL A 34 8.14 -3.10 -4.69
N MET A 35 9.42 -3.10 -4.31
CA MET A 35 10.43 -3.88 -5.01
C MET A 35 10.20 -5.40 -4.92
N LYS A 36 9.56 -5.90 -3.85
CA LYS A 36 9.20 -7.33 -3.76
C LYS A 36 8.21 -7.75 -4.84
N TYR A 37 7.24 -6.87 -5.15
CA TYR A 37 6.30 -7.09 -6.24
C TYR A 37 7.00 -6.98 -7.59
N ALA A 38 7.83 -5.96 -7.79
CA ALA A 38 8.60 -5.78 -9.03
C ALA A 38 9.51 -6.98 -9.31
N ASP A 39 10.20 -7.49 -8.29
CA ASP A 39 11.02 -8.70 -8.37
C ASP A 39 10.18 -9.93 -8.75
N PHE A 40 9.02 -10.12 -8.12
CA PHE A 40 8.11 -11.21 -8.47
C PHE A 40 7.61 -11.12 -9.91
N MET A 41 7.21 -9.93 -10.36
CA MET A 41 6.74 -9.70 -11.72
C MET A 41 7.85 -9.91 -12.76
N ALA A 42 9.08 -9.47 -12.47
CA ALA A 42 10.21 -9.72 -13.35
C ALA A 42 10.54 -11.22 -13.42
N ARG A 43 10.53 -11.92 -12.27
CA ARG A 43 10.78 -13.37 -12.19
C ARG A 43 9.76 -14.20 -12.95
N THR A 44 8.50 -13.78 -12.94
CA THR A 44 7.40 -14.46 -13.66
C THR A 44 7.28 -14.02 -15.12
N GLY A 45 8.06 -13.03 -15.56
CA GLY A 45 8.02 -12.49 -16.92
C GLY A 45 6.82 -11.57 -17.20
N ALA A 46 6.08 -11.16 -16.17
CA ALA A 46 4.98 -10.20 -16.29
C ALA A 46 5.47 -8.81 -16.72
N ILE A 47 6.70 -8.44 -16.32
CA ILE A 47 7.39 -7.24 -16.80
C ILE A 47 8.73 -7.62 -17.44
N LYS A 48 9.07 -6.95 -18.54
CA LYS A 48 10.34 -7.17 -19.26
C LYS A 48 11.53 -6.45 -18.64
N VAL A 49 11.27 -5.24 -18.13
CA VAL A 49 12.28 -4.39 -17.51
C VAL A 49 11.90 -4.22 -16.05
N LYS A 50 12.82 -4.60 -15.17
CA LYS A 50 12.67 -4.43 -13.73
C LYS A 50 13.16 -3.02 -13.37
N PRO A 51 12.43 -2.25 -12.56
CA PRO A 51 12.98 -1.03 -11.98
C PRO A 51 14.19 -1.37 -11.08
N GLU A 52 15.16 -0.47 -11.03
CA GLU A 52 16.32 -0.62 -10.14
C GLU A 52 15.98 -0.09 -8.74
N SER A 53 15.04 0.86 -8.67
CA SER A 53 14.56 1.46 -7.43
C SER A 53 13.05 1.66 -7.45
N TRP A 54 12.40 1.63 -6.28
CA TRP A 54 11.02 2.06 -6.16
C TRP A 54 10.84 3.50 -6.66
N LYS A 55 11.88 4.34 -6.59
CA LYS A 55 11.86 5.71 -7.10
C LYS A 55 11.58 5.80 -8.60
N ASP A 56 11.89 4.75 -9.36
CA ASP A 56 11.59 4.67 -10.80
C ASP A 56 10.08 4.53 -11.08
N LEU A 57 9.30 4.17 -10.06
CA LEU A 57 7.85 3.91 -10.15
C LEU A 57 6.99 5.03 -9.55
N PHE A 58 7.57 5.93 -8.76
CA PHE A 58 6.84 6.98 -8.04
C PHE A 58 7.35 8.38 -8.41
N PHE A 59 6.46 9.37 -8.24
CA PHE A 59 6.78 10.76 -8.53
C PHE A 59 7.91 11.31 -7.63
N PRO A 60 8.71 12.27 -8.14
CA PRO A 60 9.86 12.82 -7.40
C PRO A 60 9.53 13.39 -6.02
N ASN A 61 8.34 13.95 -5.82
CA ASN A 61 7.91 14.51 -4.53
C ASN A 61 7.79 13.45 -3.42
N MET A 62 7.84 12.16 -3.76
CA MET A 62 7.81 11.06 -2.79
C MET A 62 9.21 10.55 -2.45
N HIS A 63 10.25 10.94 -3.20
CA HIS A 63 11.58 10.34 -3.12
C HIS A 63 12.32 10.62 -1.80
N ASP A 64 11.85 11.60 -1.03
CA ASP A 64 12.35 11.95 0.31
C ASP A 64 11.77 11.04 1.42
N LEU A 65 10.75 10.25 1.10
CA LEU A 65 10.17 9.30 2.04
C LEU A 65 11.04 8.02 2.12
N PRO A 66 11.04 7.31 3.27
CA PRO A 66 11.80 6.08 3.46
C PRO A 66 11.11 4.87 2.79
N GLY A 67 10.91 4.94 1.47
CA GLY A 67 10.23 3.93 0.68
C GLY A 67 11.06 2.66 0.46
N SER A 68 10.35 1.56 0.13
CA SER A 68 10.93 0.24 -0.22
C SER A 68 10.11 -0.50 -1.26
#